data_AF-A0A350PD56-F1
#
_entry.id   AF-A0A350PD56-F1
#
_cell.length_a   1.000
_cell.length_b   1.000
_cell.length_c   1.000
_cell.angle_alpha   90.00
_cell.angle_beta   90.00
_cell.angle_gamma   90.00
#
_symmetry.space_group_name_H-M   'P 1'
#
loop_
_entity.id
_entity.type
_entity.pdbx_description
1 polymer ?
#
loop_
_entity_poly.entity_id
_entity_poly.type
_entity_poly.pdbx_seq_one_letter_code
_entity_poly.pdbx_strand_id
1 'polypeptide(L)' 'MNTYEVTNSEFINRNFYSLGFSTTDDGQFIWAADAKNFAQAGVAIQYSLNGAKVDSFATGIIPGAFYFSAE' A
#
# COMPACT_ATOMS: atom_id res chain seq x y z
N MET A 1 21.85 -2.68 21.55
CA MET A 1 20.47 -3.11 21.26
C MET A 1 19.68 -1.84 21.02
N ASN A 2 19.24 -1.59 19.78
CA ASN A 2 18.45 -0.41 19.48
C ASN A 2 16.99 -0.74 19.81
N THR A 3 16.45 -0.11 20.85
CA THR A 3 15.03 -0.24 21.20
C THR A 3 14.27 0.75 20.33
N TYR A 4 13.35 0.25 19.52
CA TYR A 4 12.39 1.08 18.80
C TYR A 4 11.13 1.18 19.65
N GLU A 5 10.83 2.38 20.13
CA GLU A 5 9.56 2.66 20.78
C GLU A 5 8.48 2.71 19.71
N VAL A 6 7.52 1.76 19.77
CA VAL A 6 6.36 1.77 18.89
C VAL A 6 5.34 2.73 19.47
N THR A 7 5.15 3.86 18.82
CA THR A 7 4.05 4.77 19.14
C THR A 7 2.74 4.08 18.75
N ASN A 8 1.80 3.92 19.68
CA ASN A 8 0.50 3.28 19.42
C ASN A 8 -0.46 4.23 18.68
N SER A 9 -0.02 4.75 17.54
CA SER A 9 -0.79 5.55 16.62
C SER A 9 -0.85 4.83 15.29
N GLU A 10 -2.05 4.74 14.71
CA GLU A 10 -2.24 4.14 13.39
C GLU A 10 -1.39 4.89 12.35
N PHE A 11 -0.53 4.18 11.64
CA PHE A 11 0.28 4.76 10.58
C PHE A 11 -0.60 5.19 9.38
N ILE A 12 -1.52 4.31 8.97
CA ILE A 12 -2.60 4.61 8.03
C ILE A 12 -3.88 3.96 8.57
N ASN A 13 -4.89 4.77 8.90
CA ASN A 13 -6.17 4.27 9.40
C ASN A 13 -7.05 3.74 8.25
N ARG A 14 -6.78 2.50 7.81
CA ARG A 14 -7.55 1.79 6.80
C ARG A 14 -7.27 0.28 6.82
N ASN A 15 -8.23 -0.52 6.38
CA ASN A 15 -8.01 -1.94 6.09
C ASN A 15 -7.49 -2.13 4.67
N PHE A 16 -6.49 -2.99 4.52
CA PHE A 16 -5.89 -3.34 3.24
C PHE A 16 -5.92 -4.86 3.04
N TYR A 17 -6.19 -5.28 1.81
CA TYR A 17 -6.22 -6.67 1.42
C TYR A 17 -4.84 -7.20 1.00
N SER A 18 -4.01 -6.33 0.40
CA SER A 18 -2.63 -6.64 0.06
C SER A 18 -1.75 -5.40 0.21
N LEU A 19 -0.46 -5.64 0.43
CA LEU A 19 0.57 -4.61 0.57
C LEU A 19 1.73 -4.94 -0.37
N GLY A 20 2.40 -3.89 -0.84
CA GLY A 20 3.62 -3.97 -1.63
C GLY A 20 4.55 -2.83 -1.26
N PHE A 21 5.85 -3.02 -1.45
CA PHE A 21 6.85 -1.98 -1.27
C PHE A 21 7.67 -1.88 -2.56
N SER A 22 7.62 -0.71 -3.20
CA SER A 22 8.39 -0.42 -4.41
C SER A 22 9.70 0.24 -4.02
N THR A 23 10.78 -0.15 -4.67
CA THR A 23 12.10 0.49 -4.58
C THR A 23 12.67 0.78 -5.98
N THR A 24 11.82 1.24 -6.89
CA THR A 24 12.21 1.56 -8.28
C THR A 24 12.97 2.89 -8.34
N ASP A 25 13.57 3.19 -9.49
CA ASP A 25 14.25 4.47 -9.74
C ASP A 25 13.33 5.69 -9.54
N ASP A 26 12.02 5.52 -9.79
CA ASP A 26 10.99 6.54 -9.54
C ASP A 26 10.76 6.82 -8.05
N GLY A 27 11.31 6.00 -7.15
CA GLY A 27 11.31 6.21 -5.71
C GLY A 27 10.76 5.06 -4.88
N GLN A 28 10.74 5.28 -3.57
CA GLN A 28 10.26 4.32 -2.59
C GLN A 28 8.83 4.63 -2.17
N PHE A 29 7.94 3.65 -2.36
CA PHE A 29 6.52 3.82 -2.10
C PHE A 29 5.91 2.59 -1.44
N ILE A 30 4.92 2.84 -0.59
CA ILE A 30 4.04 1.83 -0.03
C ILE A 30 2.84 1.71 -0.97
N TRP A 31 2.60 0.52 -1.48
CA TRP A 31 1.40 0.20 -2.24
C TRP A 31 0.46 -0.60 -1.38
N ALA A 32 -0.82 -0.23 -1.37
CA ALA A 32 -1.83 -0.92 -0.60
C ALA A 32 -3.10 -1.09 -1.44
N ALA A 33 -3.68 -2.27 -1.40
CA ALA A 33 -4.89 -2.57 -2.15
C ALA A 33 -6.10 -2.68 -1.22
N ASP A 34 -7.20 -2.04 -1.60
CA ASP A 34 -8.49 -2.11 -0.92
C ASP A 34 -9.47 -2.88 -1.81
N ALA A 35 -9.83 -4.10 -1.37
CA ALA A 35 -10.77 -4.99 -2.05
C ALA A 35 -12.24 -4.57 -1.91
N LYS A 36 -12.53 -3.47 -1.20
CA LYS A 36 -13.86 -2.94 -0.92
C LYS A 36 -14.75 -3.95 -0.20
N ASN A 37 -15.61 -4.63 -0.96
CA ASN A 37 -16.56 -5.62 -0.48
C ASN A 37 -16.34 -7.00 -1.11
N PHE A 38 -15.16 -7.23 -1.71
CA PHE A 38 -14.78 -8.49 -2.36
C PHE A 38 -15.63 -8.89 -3.58
N ALA A 39 -16.60 -8.06 -4.01
CA ALA A 39 -17.46 -8.34 -5.15
C ALA A 39 -17.41 -7.26 -6.25
N GLN A 40 -16.86 -6.07 -5.94
CA GLN A 40 -16.68 -4.97 -6.87
C GLN A 40 -15.19 -4.71 -7.15
N ALA A 41 -14.93 -3.88 -8.17
CA ALA A 41 -13.59 -3.40 -8.48
C ALA A 41 -12.91 -2.77 -7.25
N GLY A 42 -11.70 -3.22 -6.96
CA GLY A 42 -10.87 -2.67 -5.89
C GLY A 42 -10.18 -1.37 -6.29
N VAL A 43 -9.28 -0.91 -5.42
CA VAL A 43 -8.39 0.22 -5.69
C VAL A 43 -6.98 -0.11 -5.20
N ALA A 44 -5.98 0.17 -6.03
CA ALA A 44 -4.58 0.24 -5.62
C ALA A 44 -4.27 1.68 -5.24
N ILE A 45 -3.69 1.88 -4.08
CA ILE A 45 -3.39 3.21 -3.53
C ILE A 45 -1.88 3.26 -3.27
N GLN A 46 -1.25 4.32 -3.77
CA GLN A 46 0.14 4.62 -3.51
C GLN A 46 0.24 5.58 -2.32
N TYR A 47 1.12 5.26 -1.39
CA TYR A 47 1.46 6.09 -0.24
C TYR A 47 2.96 6.36 -0.22
N SER A 48 3.33 7.56 0.22
CA SER A 48 4.70 7.90 0.56
C SER A 48 5.13 7.25 1.88
N LEU A 49 6.42 7.30 2.20
CA LEU A 49 6.99 6.65 3.39
C LEU A 49 6.53 7.24 4.74
N ASN A 50 5.86 8.38 4.71
CA ASN A 50 5.22 9.00 5.88
C ASN A 50 3.70 8.73 5.95
N GLY A 51 3.18 7.83 5.10
CA GLY A 51 1.78 7.41 5.13
C GLY A 51 0.80 8.37 4.43
N ALA A 52 1.29 9.40 3.75
CA ALA A 52 0.44 10.29 2.96
C ALA A 52 0.07 9.63 1.62
N LYS A 53 -1.20 9.76 1.20
CA LYS A 53 -1.66 9.28 -0.09
C LYS A 53 -1.01 10.11 -1.20
N VAL A 54 -0.38 9.45 -2.17
CA VAL A 54 0.25 10.07 -3.35
C VAL A 54 -0.68 9.94 -4.56
N ASP A 55 -1.12 8.72 -4.87
CA ASP A 55 -1.96 8.43 -6.03
C ASP A 55 -2.84 7.19 -5.81
N SER A 56 -3.72 6.87 -6.77
CA SER A 56 -4.51 5.65 -6.80
C SER A 56 -5.09 5.35 -8.16
N PHE A 57 -5.26 4.07 -8.48
CA PHE A 57 -6.00 3.62 -9.67
C PHE A 57 -6.92 2.45 -9.36
N ALA A 58 -7.98 2.28 -10.17
CA ALA A 58 -8.92 1.19 -10.03
C ALA A 58 -8.29 -0.15 -10.44
N THR A 59 -8.61 -1.23 -9.73
CA THR A 59 -8.13 -2.59 -10.03
C THR A 59 -9.30 -3.50 -10.41
N GLY A 60 -9.00 -4.78 -10.66
CA GLY A 60 -10.02 -5.82 -10.66
C GLY A 60 -10.62 -6.09 -9.28
N ILE A 61 -11.49 -7.09 -9.21
CA ILE A 61 -12.06 -7.63 -7.97
C ILE A 61 -10.94 -8.34 -7.19
N ILE A 62 -10.82 -8.04 -5.90
CA ILE A 62 -9.86 -8.69 -4.97
C ILE A 62 -8.39 -8.58 -5.46
N PRO A 63 -7.79 -7.38 -5.48
CA PRO A 63 -6.36 -7.19 -5.83
C PRO A 63 -5.43 -7.81 -4.78
N GLY A 64 -4.96 -9.04 -5.03
CA GLY A 64 -4.28 -9.87 -4.03
C GLY A 64 -2.76 -9.70 -3.89
N ALA A 65 -2.08 -9.11 -4.86
CA ALA A 65 -0.63 -8.93 -4.80
C ALA A 65 -0.14 -7.78 -5.68
N PHE A 66 1.03 -7.25 -5.32
CA PHE A 66 1.81 -6.34 -6.15
C PHE A 66 3.09 -7.04 -6.61
N TYR A 67 3.46 -6.83 -7.87
CA TYR A 67 4.75 -7.24 -8.42
C TYR A 67 5.42 -6.01 -9.02
N PHE A 68 6.68 -5.81 -8.66
CA PHE A 68 7.51 -4.73 -9.18
C PHE A 68 8.63 -5.37 -9.99
N SER A 69 8.67 -5.07 -11.29
CA SER A 69 9.80 -5.47 -12.13
C SER A 69 11.01 -4.62 -11.74
N ALA A 70 12.17 -5.26 -11.62
CA ALA A 70 13.43 -4.55 -11.69
C ALA A 70 13.69 -4.23 -13.16
N GLU A 71 13.91 -2.96 -13.50
CA GLU A 71 14.70 -2.60 -14.68
C GLU A 71 16.15 -2.40 -14.26
#